data_AF-A0A2M9WKP6-F1
#
_entry.id   AF-A0A2M9WKP6-F1
#
_cell.length_a   1.000
_cell.length_b   1.000
_cell.length_c   1.000
_cell.angle_alpha   90.00
_cell.angle_beta   90.00
_cell.angle_gamma   90.00
#
_symmetry.space_group_name_H-M   'P 1'
#
loop_
_entity.id
_entity.type
_entity.pdbx_description
1 polymer ?
#
loop_
_entity_poly.entity_id
_entity_poly.type
_entity_poly.pdbx_seq_one_letter_code
_entity_poly.pdbx_strand_id
1 'polypeptide(L)' 'MESLEINSDEQMQKLGQAIGKSSQGHDLLLLSGDLGAGKTTLTKGIARSLGIRRPVKSPTFTIVREYREGKMPLFH' A
#
# COMPACT_ATOMS: atom_id res chain seq x y z
N MET A 1 20.00 -5.81 -7.38
CA MET A 1 18.64 -5.96 -6.83
C MET A 1 18.78 -6.10 -5.34
N GLU A 2 18.13 -5.24 -4.57
CA GLU A 2 18.03 -5.40 -3.12
C GLU A 2 16.85 -6.32 -2.81
N SER A 3 16.99 -7.18 -1.82
CA SER A 3 15.95 -8.09 -1.36
C SER A 3 15.74 -7.91 0.14
N LEU A 4 14.49 -7.99 0.57
CA LEU A 4 14.12 -7.94 1.98
C LEU A 4 13.22 -9.13 2.29
N GLU A 5 13.48 -9.82 3.40
CA GLU A 5 12.62 -10.89 3.89
C GLU A 5 11.56 -10.32 4.85
N ILE A 6 10.30 -10.68 4.61
CA ILE A 6 9.14 -10.26 5.40
C ILE A 6 8.40 -11.51 5.88
N ASN A 7 8.38 -11.72 7.20
CA ASN A 7 7.88 -12.93 7.83
C ASN A 7 6.60 -12.71 8.64
N SER A 8 6.00 -11.51 8.58
CA SER A 8 4.73 -11.24 9.23
C SER A 8 3.94 -10.11 8.57
N ASP A 9 2.62 -10.12 8.79
CA ASP A 9 1.74 -9.02 8.39
C ASP A 9 2.20 -7.68 9.00
N GLU A 10 2.63 -7.68 10.25
CA GLU A 10 3.10 -6.46 10.92
C GLU A 10 4.35 -5.89 10.25
N GLN A 11 5.31 -6.74 9.85
CA GLN A 11 6.49 -6.32 9.09
C GLN A 11 6.10 -5.75 7.73
N MET A 12 5.17 -6.40 7.02
CA MET A 12 4.64 -5.90 5.75
C MET A 12 3.94 -4.53 5.91
N GLN A 13 3.19 -4.34 7.00
CA GLN A 13 2.57 -3.05 7.32
C GLN A 13 3.62 -1.97 7.62
N LYS A 14 4.70 -2.30 8.35
CA LYS A 14 5.79 -1.37 8.64
C LYS A 14 6.54 -0.98 7.37
N LEU A 15 6.79 -1.93 6.47
CA LEU A 15 7.37 -1.67 5.16
C LEU A 15 6.49 -0.71 4.36
N GLY A 16 5.18 -0.97 4.29
CA GLY A 16 4.24 -0.09 3.60
C GLY A 16 4.23 1.32 4.18
N GLN A 17 4.28 1.45 5.51
CA GLN A 17 4.37 2.76 6.16
C GLN A 17 5.67 3.50 5.84
N ALA A 18 6.80 2.79 5.74
CA ALA A 18 8.07 3.40 5.37
C ALA A 18 8.01 3.94 3.93
N ILE A 19 7.48 3.14 3.01
CA ILE A 19 7.26 3.53 1.61
C ILE A 19 6.37 4.77 1.52
N GLY A 20 5.18 4.75 2.14
CA GLY A 20 4.25 5.87 2.02
C GLY A 20 4.72 7.15 2.73
N LYS A 21 5.61 7.06 3.73
CA LYS A 21 6.29 8.24 4.30
C LYS A 21 7.23 8.92 3.31
N SER A 22 7.95 8.14 2.51
CA SER A 22 8.88 8.65 1.49
C SER A 22 8.19 8.99 0.16
N SER A 23 6.96 8.52 -0.06
CA SER A 23 6.21 8.77 -1.28
C SER A 23 5.89 10.25 -1.51
N GLN A 24 5.88 10.62 -2.78
CA GLN A 24 5.53 11.93 -3.31
C GLN A 24 4.40 11.81 -4.34
N GLY A 25 3.79 12.94 -4.66
CA GLY A 25 2.77 12.97 -5.71
C GLY A 25 3.36 12.51 -7.05
N HIS A 26 2.58 11.73 -7.79
CA HIS A 26 2.95 11.12 -9.08
C HIS A 26 3.87 9.89 -9.01
N ASP A 27 4.20 9.39 -7.80
CA ASP A 27 4.86 8.09 -7.67
C ASP A 27 3.96 6.96 -8.20
N LEU A 28 4.56 6.01 -8.92
CA LEU A 28 3.90 4.80 -9.41
C LEU A 28 4.56 3.57 -8.79
N LEU A 29 3.78 2.82 -7.99
CA LEU A 29 4.22 1.58 -7.37
C LEU A 29 3.52 0.39 -8.02
N LEU A 30 4.31 -0.48 -8.65
CA LEU A 30 3.80 -1.72 -9.24
C LEU A 30 4.01 -2.87 -8.26
N LEU A 31 2.90 -3.49 -7.82
CA LEU A 31 2.93 -4.64 -6.92
C LEU A 31 2.62 -5.91 -7.70
N SER A 32 3.59 -6.82 -7.79
CA SER A 32 3.46 -8.13 -8.42
C SER A 32 3.58 -9.26 -7.40
N GLY A 33 2.91 -10.37 -7.68
CA GLY A 33 2.92 -11.57 -6.84
C GLY A 33 1.57 -12.29 -6.86
N ASP A 34 1.54 -13.50 -6.33
CA ASP A 34 0.36 -14.38 -6.36
C ASP A 34 -0.80 -13.90 -5.47
N LEU A 35 -1.94 -14.57 -5.59
CA LEU A 35 -3.06 -14.40 -4.66
C LEU A 35 -2.58 -14.73 -3.24
N GLY A 36 -2.84 -13.82 -2.29
CA GLY A 36 -2.38 -13.99 -0.92
C GLY A 36 -0.94 -13.56 -0.64
N ALA A 37 -0.15 -13.12 -1.64
CA ALA A 37 1.24 -12.67 -1.47
C ALA A 37 1.41 -11.36 -0.65
N GLY A 38 0.34 -10.81 -0.06
CA GLY A 38 0.42 -9.63 0.82
C GLY A 38 0.36 -8.26 0.14
N LYS A 39 0.07 -8.18 -1.18
CA LYS A 39 -0.04 -6.90 -1.92
C LYS A 39 -0.98 -5.88 -1.26
N THR A 40 -2.17 -6.32 -0.87
CA THR A 40 -3.15 -5.46 -0.18
C THR A 40 -2.72 -5.16 1.26
N THR A 41 -2.02 -6.07 1.93
CA THR A 41 -1.42 -5.83 3.26
C THR A 41 -0.39 -4.70 3.17
N LEU A 42 0.50 -4.73 2.19
CA LEU A 42 1.46 -3.65 1.93
C LEU A 42 0.75 -2.31 1.64
N THR A 43 -0.27 -2.33 0.78
CA THR A 43 -1.05 -1.14 0.42
C THR A 43 -1.72 -0.50 1.63
N LYS A 44 -2.26 -1.30 2.57
CA LYS A 44 -2.82 -0.79 3.84
C LYS A 44 -1.77 -0.03 4.66
N GLY A 45 -0.53 -0.51 4.67
CA GLY A 45 0.59 0.15 5.36
C GLY A 45 0.89 1.52 4.74
N ILE A 46 0.97 1.57 3.41
CA ILE A 46 1.15 2.82 2.64
C ILE A 46 0.04 3.80 2.99
N ALA A 47 -1.22 3.38 2.83
CA ALA A 47 -2.37 4.22 3.09
C ALA A 47 -2.39 4.81 4.51
N ARG A 48 -2.01 4.02 5.52
CA ARG A 48 -1.93 4.48 6.91
C ARG A 48 -0.94 5.62 7.08
N SER A 49 0.24 5.52 6.46
CA SER A 49 1.25 6.59 6.51
C SER A 49 0.85 7.85 5.74
N LEU A 50 0.01 7.70 4.72
CA LEU A 50 -0.61 8.83 4.01
C LEU A 50 -1.76 9.46 4.81
N GLY A 51 -2.15 8.92 5.96
CA GLY A 51 -3.23 9.46 6.79
C GLY A 51 -4.64 9.02 6.38
N ILE A 52 -4.77 8.01 5.51
CA ILE A 52 -6.05 7.41 5.13
C ILE A 52 -6.57 6.59 6.29
N ARG A 53 -7.77 6.91 6.78
CA ARG A 53 -8.36 6.28 7.97
C ARG A 53 -9.43 5.26 7.62
N ARG A 54 -10.08 5.40 6.46
CA ARG A 54 -11.09 4.44 6.04
C ARG A 54 -10.47 3.09 5.65
N PRO A 55 -11.22 1.99 5.74
CA PRO A 55 -10.70 0.66 5.39
C PRO A 55 -10.23 0.57 3.93
N VAL A 56 -8.98 0.17 3.72
CA VAL A 56 -8.42 -0.14 2.39
C VAL A 56 -8.75 -1.59 2.02
N LYS A 57 -9.41 -1.77 0.88
CA LYS A 57 -9.83 -3.07 0.33
C LYS A 57 -9.23 -3.27 -1.06
N SER A 58 -9.04 -4.53 -1.44
CA SER A 58 -8.59 -4.90 -2.79
C SER A 58 -9.59 -4.39 -3.85
N PRO A 59 -9.11 -3.82 -4.96
CA PRO A 59 -9.93 -3.38 -6.09
C PRO A 59 -10.23 -4.52 -7.08
N THR A 60 -10.21 -5.79 -6.64
CA THR A 60 -10.33 -6.99 -7.49
C THR A 60 -11.43 -6.90 -8.55
N PHE A 61 -12.60 -6.34 -8.20
CA PHE A 61 -13.74 -6.18 -9.12
C PHE A 61 -14.01 -4.74 -9.54
N THR A 62 -13.41 -3.75 -8.86
CA THR A 62 -13.61 -2.33 -9.18
C THR A 62 -12.53 -1.77 -10.09
N ILE A 63 -11.46 -2.53 -10.34
CA ILE A 63 -10.23 -2.16 -11.06
C ILE A 63 -9.43 -1.10 -10.30
N VAL A 64 -10.09 -0.03 -9.83
CA VAL A 64 -9.50 1.05 -9.04
C VAL A 64 -10.38 1.40 -7.83
N ARG A 65 -9.77 1.77 -6.72
CA ARG A 65 -10.36 2.43 -5.56
C ARG A 65 -9.58 3.69 -5.23
N GLU A 66 -10.25 4.84 -5.28
CA GLU A 66 -9.65 6.13 -4.97
C GLU A 66 -9.84 6.50 -3.50
N TYR A 67 -8.76 6.82 -2.81
CA TYR A 67 -8.75 7.36 -1.44
C TYR A 67 -8.22 8.79 -1.53
N ARG A 68 -9.11 9.78 -1.55
CA ARG A 68 -8.74 11.20 -1.73
C ARG A 68 -8.43 11.95 -0.43
N GLU A 69 -8.58 11.27 0.70
CA GLU A 69 -8.26 11.77 2.03
C GLU A 69 -6.77 11.59 2.37
N GLY A 70 -6.27 12.36 3.35
CA GLY A 70 -4.88 12.25 3.82
C GLY A 70 -3.94 13.27 3.17
N LYS A 71 -2.63 12.96 3.17
CA LYS A 71 -1.55 13.81 2.66
C LYS A 71 -1.63 14.00 1.14
N MET A 72 -2.03 12.97 0.42
CA MET A 72 -2.21 12.96 -1.04
C MET A 72 -3.18 11.84 -1.43
N PRO A 73 -3.84 11.92 -2.61
CA PRO A 73 -4.72 10.85 -3.06
C PRO A 73 -3.93 9.56 -3.32
N LEU A 74 -4.49 8.43 -2.88
CA LEU A 74 -4.04 7.08 -3.21
C LEU A 74 -5.02 6.44 -4.19
N PHE A 75 -4.51 6.00 -5.33
CA PHE A 75 -5.25 5.21 -6.32
C PHE A 75 -4.79 3.76 -6.16
N HIS A 76 -5.63 2.92 -5.54
CA HIS A 76 -5.34 1.50 -5.34
C HIS A 76 -6.04 0.63 -6.36
#